data_AF-A0A956TQJ8-F1
#
_entry.id   AF-A0A956TQJ8-F1
#
_cell.length_a   1.000
_cell.length_b   1.000
_cell.length_c   1.000
_cell.angle_alpha   90.00
_cell.angle_beta   90.00
_cell.angle_gamma   90.00
#
_symmetry.space_group_name_H-M   'P 1'
#
loop_
_entity.id
_entity.type
_entity.pdbx_description
1 polymer ?
#
loop_
_entity_poly.entity_id
_entity_poly.type
_entity_poly.pdbx_seq_one_letter_code
_entity_poly.pdbx_strand_id
1 'polypeptide(L)'
;MDASALEIRENSGNGAVFDSTGRYRYQLWRGFEAGRGRVLFVMLNPNTADERLDDPTIKRCRGFARDWGFSRLDVVNLFALRTRHPSVLVRRRAPVGPLNDDFISDCARAADLVIAAWGNHGRHRERDAQVLAMLRALHVPVFCLQTNNSGQPRHPLYVRSSVSPGPFVVL
;
A
#
# COMPACT_ATOMS: atom_id res chain seq x y z
N MET A 1 5.80 18.32 -18.77
CA MET A 1 6.08 18.67 -17.36
C MET A 1 7.00 17.60 -16.85
N ASP A 2 8.21 18.00 -16.48
CA ASP A 2 9.34 17.14 -16.15
C ASP A 2 8.96 16.06 -15.13
N ALA A 3 9.05 14.80 -15.54
CA ALA A 3 9.00 13.66 -14.64
C ALA A 3 10.30 13.68 -13.84
N SER A 4 10.34 14.58 -12.86
CA SER A 4 11.45 14.80 -11.95
C SER A 4 11.97 13.44 -11.49
N ALA A 5 13.27 13.18 -11.71
CA ALA A 5 13.90 11.88 -11.50
C ALA A 5 13.40 11.18 -10.22
N LEU A 6 12.93 9.95 -10.36
CA LEU A 6 12.58 9.09 -9.24
C LEU A 6 13.81 8.89 -8.35
N GLU A 7 13.62 8.98 -7.05
CA GLU A 7 14.65 8.66 -6.07
C GLU A 7 14.38 7.27 -5.49
N ILE A 8 15.20 6.30 -5.88
CA ILE A 8 15.15 4.93 -5.35
C ILE A 8 16.17 4.84 -4.21
N ARG A 9 15.69 4.47 -3.02
CA ARG A 9 16.53 4.27 -1.84
C ARG A 9 16.45 2.81 -1.41
N GLU A 10 17.60 2.16 -1.26
CA GLU A 10 17.69 0.74 -0.92
C GLU A 10 18.63 0.49 0.27
N ASN A 11 18.31 -0.53 1.06
CA ASN A 11 19.14 -0.99 2.17
C ASN A 11 18.85 -2.47 2.48
N SER A 12 19.78 -3.36 2.15
CA SER A 12 19.74 -4.79 2.49
C SER A 12 18.39 -5.47 2.18
N GLY A 13 17.96 -5.43 0.92
CA GLY A 13 16.70 -6.04 0.46
C GLY A 13 15.43 -5.26 0.81
N ASN A 14 15.55 -4.14 1.52
CA ASN A 14 14.48 -3.18 1.75
C ASN A 14 14.67 -1.97 0.85
N GLY A 15 13.58 -1.25 0.59
CA GLY A 15 13.69 0.02 -0.11
C GLY A 15 12.40 0.79 -0.22
N ALA A 16 12.49 1.96 -0.83
CA ALA A 16 11.37 2.82 -1.15
C ALA A 16 11.67 3.65 -2.41
N VAL A 17 10.60 3.97 -3.16
CA VAL A 17 10.67 4.90 -4.28
C VAL A 17 9.95 6.19 -3.94
N PHE A 18 10.63 7.30 -4.13
CA PHE A 18 10.12 8.66 -3.92
C PHE A 18 10.17 9.48 -5.21
N ASP A 19 9.45 10.59 -5.23
CA ASP A 19 9.80 11.68 -6.14
C ASP A 19 11.08 12.39 -5.67
N SER A 20 11.70 13.19 -6.54
CA SER A 20 12.93 13.93 -6.20
C SER A 20 12.79 14.89 -5.02
N THR A 21 11.56 15.31 -4.69
CA THR A 21 11.29 16.18 -3.54
C THR A 21 11.06 15.42 -2.23
N GLY A 22 10.96 14.09 -2.30
CA GLY A 22 10.62 13.23 -1.16
C GLY A 22 9.20 13.47 -0.62
N ARG A 23 8.34 14.19 -1.34
CA ARG A 23 6.96 14.52 -0.96
C ARG A 23 6.02 13.34 -1.19
N TYR A 24 6.25 12.62 -2.29
CA TYR A 24 5.51 11.43 -2.67
C TYR A 24 6.36 10.20 -2.41
N ARG A 25 5.78 9.16 -1.84
CA ARG A 25 6.36 7.82 -1.79
C ARG A 25 5.44 6.89 -2.56
N TYR A 26 5.93 6.37 -3.67
CA TYR A 26 5.13 5.54 -4.58
C TYR A 26 5.14 4.07 -4.17
N GLN A 27 6.25 3.59 -3.62
CA GLN A 27 6.40 2.22 -3.19
C GLN A 27 7.30 2.13 -1.96
N LEU A 28 7.06 1.14 -1.13
CA LEU A 28 7.93 0.66 -0.06
C LEU A 28 8.01 -0.86 -0.15
N TRP A 29 9.18 -1.46 0.06
CA TRP A 29 9.29 -2.91 0.13
C TRP A 29 10.22 -3.39 1.23
N ARG A 30 9.99 -4.64 1.65
CA ARG A 30 10.78 -5.38 2.61
C ARG A 30 11.02 -6.79 2.09
N GLY A 31 12.29 -7.17 1.99
CA GLY A 31 12.71 -8.54 1.73
C GLY A 31 12.79 -9.35 3.02
N PHE A 32 12.58 -10.65 2.89
CA PHE A 32 12.81 -11.64 3.94
C PHE A 32 13.75 -12.73 3.40
N GLU A 33 14.57 -13.31 4.28
CA GLU A 33 15.56 -14.33 3.88
C GLU A 33 14.93 -15.62 3.36
N ALA A 34 13.71 -15.93 3.81
CA ALA A 34 12.97 -17.13 3.45
C ALA A 34 11.51 -16.80 3.14
N GLY A 35 10.85 -17.71 2.42
CA GLY A 35 9.47 -17.59 1.98
C GLY A 35 9.36 -17.72 0.47
N ARG A 36 8.18 -17.42 -0.08
CA ARG A 36 7.92 -17.42 -1.52
C ARG A 36 7.17 -16.18 -1.95
N GLY A 37 7.32 -15.79 -3.21
CA GLY A 37 6.47 -14.78 -3.83
C GLY A 37 6.46 -13.42 -3.13
N ARG A 38 5.41 -12.65 -3.43
CA ARG A 38 5.21 -11.27 -3.01
C ARG A 38 3.77 -11.06 -2.54
N VAL A 39 3.62 -10.43 -1.38
CA VAL A 39 2.35 -9.85 -0.94
C VAL A 39 2.38 -8.34 -1.05
N LEU A 40 1.34 -7.77 -1.64
CA LEU A 40 1.13 -6.33 -1.75
C LEU A 40 0.06 -5.87 -0.76
N PHE A 41 0.35 -4.85 0.03
CA PHE A 41 -0.66 -4.11 0.79
C PHE A 41 -0.94 -2.77 0.12
N VAL A 42 -2.22 -2.52 -0.19
CA VAL A 42 -2.72 -1.24 -0.71
C VAL A 42 -3.35 -0.46 0.45
N MET A 43 -2.68 0.60 0.87
CA MET A 43 -2.99 1.35 2.09
C MET A 43 -3.47 2.77 1.80
N LEU A 44 -3.78 3.59 2.81
CA LEU A 44 -4.33 4.94 2.57
C LEU A 44 -3.29 5.91 2.01
N ASN A 45 -2.27 6.24 2.80
CA ASN A 45 -1.19 7.15 2.44
C ASN A 45 0.10 6.80 3.19
N PRO A 46 1.28 7.13 2.64
CA PRO A 46 2.55 6.95 3.32
C PRO A 46 2.63 7.76 4.61
N ASN A 47 3.18 7.13 5.65
CA ASN A 47 3.63 7.80 6.86
C ASN A 47 5.17 8.00 6.80
N THR A 48 5.91 7.57 7.82
CA THR A 48 7.33 7.87 7.97
C THR A 48 8.26 6.76 7.54
N ALA A 49 7.77 5.56 7.29
CA ALA A 49 8.64 4.46 6.87
C ALA A 49 9.39 4.79 5.56
N ASP A 50 10.64 4.36 5.50
CA ASP A 50 11.56 4.55 4.37
C ASP A 50 12.37 3.26 4.15
N GLU A 51 13.51 3.28 3.46
CA GLU A 51 14.33 2.10 3.22
C GLU A 51 14.98 1.51 4.49
N ARG A 52 15.05 2.27 5.59
CA ARG A 52 15.73 1.88 6.84
C ARG A 52 14.78 1.66 8.01
N LEU A 53 13.75 2.49 8.13
CA LEU A 53 12.88 2.56 9.30
C LEU A 53 11.46 2.08 8.99
N ASP A 54 10.93 1.26 9.89
CA ASP A 54 9.52 0.88 9.88
C ASP A 54 8.71 1.71 10.87
N ASP A 55 7.54 2.18 10.43
CA ASP A 55 6.49 2.63 11.33
C ASP A 55 5.66 1.44 11.87
N PRO A 56 4.81 1.63 12.89
CA PRO A 56 4.02 0.53 13.48
C PRO A 56 3.16 -0.24 12.47
N THR A 57 2.69 0.43 11.42
CA THR A 57 1.87 -0.18 10.39
C THR A 57 2.69 -1.12 9.54
N ILE A 58 3.87 -0.69 9.10
CA ILE A 58 4.77 -1.54 8.32
C ILE A 58 5.24 -2.74 9.13
N LYS A 59 5.57 -2.57 10.42
CA LYS A 59 5.86 -3.71 11.33
C LYS A 59 4.71 -4.71 11.36
N ARG A 60 3.47 -4.23 11.37
CA ARG A 60 2.27 -5.09 11.36
C ARG A 60 2.11 -5.84 10.05
N CYS A 61 2.27 -5.17 8.91
CA CYS A 61 2.22 -5.80 7.59
C CYS A 61 3.35 -6.83 7.40
N ARG A 62 4.56 -6.55 7.91
CA ARG A 62 5.67 -7.52 7.90
C ARG A 62 5.34 -8.78 8.68
N GLY A 63 4.68 -8.65 9.82
CA GLY A 63 4.20 -9.80 10.61
C GLY A 63 3.27 -10.68 9.78
N PHE A 64 2.21 -10.11 9.21
CA PHE A 64 1.29 -10.86 8.34
C PHE A 64 2.01 -11.53 7.16
N ALA A 65 2.88 -10.79 6.45
CA ALA A 65 3.62 -11.34 5.32
C ALA A 65 4.47 -12.55 5.70
N ARG A 66 5.17 -12.49 6.83
CA ARG A 66 5.99 -13.61 7.35
C ARG A 66 5.11 -14.78 7.81
N ASP A 67 4.04 -14.50 8.53
CA ASP A 67 3.12 -15.53 9.03
C ASP A 67 2.45 -16.31 7.88
N TRP A 68 2.24 -15.67 6.73
CA TRP A 68 1.73 -16.30 5.52
C TRP A 68 2.82 -16.92 4.62
N GLY A 69 4.09 -16.82 5.02
CA GLY A 69 5.23 -17.43 4.33
C GLY A 69 5.70 -16.69 3.08
N PHE A 70 5.45 -15.39 2.97
CA PHE A 70 5.95 -14.58 1.85
C PHE A 70 7.42 -14.19 2.03
N SER A 71 8.18 -14.16 0.94
CA SER A 71 9.58 -13.67 0.90
C SER A 71 9.69 -12.16 0.68
N ARG A 72 8.60 -11.51 0.26
CA ARG A 72 8.59 -10.07 0.00
C ARG A 72 7.25 -9.42 0.38
N LEU A 73 7.34 -8.32 1.11
CA LEU A 73 6.24 -7.39 1.33
C LEU A 73 6.46 -6.15 0.46
N ASP A 74 5.43 -5.74 -0.27
CA ASP A 74 5.37 -4.42 -0.86
C ASP A 74 4.16 -3.64 -0.34
N VAL A 75 4.32 -2.33 -0.25
CA VAL A 75 3.28 -1.42 0.18
C VAL A 75 3.18 -0.28 -0.81
N VAL A 76 1.98 -0.10 -1.35
CA VAL A 76 1.57 1.07 -2.12
C VAL A 76 0.39 1.73 -1.42
N ASN A 77 0.02 2.92 -1.88
CA ASN A 77 -0.99 3.71 -1.21
C ASN A 77 -1.99 4.30 -2.20
N LEU A 78 -3.25 4.43 -1.79
CA LEU A 78 -4.27 5.15 -2.55
C LEU A 78 -3.80 6.57 -2.92
N PHE A 79 -3.07 7.21 -2.00
CA PHE A 79 -2.45 8.51 -2.20
C PHE A 79 -0.95 8.43 -1.89
N ALA A 80 -0.06 8.84 -2.82
CA ALA A 80 1.38 8.79 -2.58
C ALA A 80 1.88 9.90 -1.64
N LEU A 81 1.08 10.94 -1.37
CA LEU A 81 1.51 12.06 -0.53
C LEU A 81 1.85 11.58 0.88
N ARG A 82 3.09 11.83 1.32
CA ARG A 82 3.57 11.47 2.66
C ARG A 82 2.99 12.43 3.71
N THR A 83 2.28 11.87 4.69
CA THR A 83 1.73 12.63 5.83
C THR A 83 1.31 11.70 6.97
N ARG A 84 1.50 12.13 8.21
CA ARG A 84 0.95 11.45 9.41
C ARG A 84 -0.55 11.67 9.58
N HIS A 85 -1.10 12.67 8.90
CA HIS A 85 -2.45 13.18 9.13
C HIS A 85 -3.28 13.04 7.84
N PRO A 86 -4.22 12.07 7.77
CA PRO A 86 -5.10 11.88 6.62
C PRO A 86 -5.92 13.13 6.23
N SER A 87 -6.22 14.01 7.20
CA SER A 87 -6.89 15.29 6.94
C SER A 87 -6.11 16.21 5.98
N VAL A 88 -4.80 16.03 5.86
CA VAL A 88 -3.97 16.76 4.88
C VAL A 88 -4.30 16.34 3.44
N LEU A 89 -4.68 15.08 3.21
CA LEU A 89 -5.04 14.59 1.86
C LEU A 89 -6.22 15.37 1.29
N VAL A 90 -7.19 15.69 2.14
CA VAL A 90 -8.39 16.46 1.78
C VAL A 90 -8.04 17.89 1.33
N ARG A 91 -7.06 18.50 1.98
CA ARG A 91 -6.66 19.90 1.75
C ARG A 91 -5.71 20.08 0.57
N ARG A 92 -5.07 19.01 0.10
CA ARG A 92 -4.06 19.09 -0.97
C ARG A 92 -4.71 18.89 -2.33
N ARG A 93 -4.24 19.65 -3.34
CA ARG A 93 -4.79 19.60 -4.71
C ARG A 93 -4.46 18.26 -5.40
N ALA A 94 -3.21 17.80 -5.29
CA ALA A 94 -2.71 16.59 -5.92
C ALA A 94 -2.17 15.57 -4.87
N PRO A 95 -3.03 14.99 -4.01
CA PRO A 95 -2.58 14.04 -2.99
C PRO A 95 -2.21 12.67 -3.58
N VAL A 96 -2.74 12.34 -4.76
CA VAL A 96 -2.49 11.05 -5.44
C VAL A 96 -1.02 10.91 -5.81
N GLY A 97 -0.40 11.97 -6.36
CA GLY A 97 0.95 11.93 -6.91
C GLY A 97 0.93 11.47 -8.38
N PRO A 98 1.77 12.05 -9.25
CA PRO A 98 1.66 11.87 -10.69
C PRO A 98 1.92 10.44 -11.19
N LEU A 99 2.75 9.66 -10.49
CA LEU A 99 3.14 8.30 -10.90
C LEU A 99 2.45 7.20 -10.08
N ASN A 100 1.54 7.56 -9.18
CA ASN A 100 1.04 6.60 -8.18
C ASN A 100 0.24 5.45 -8.79
N ASP A 101 -0.52 5.71 -9.85
CA ASP A 101 -1.33 4.69 -10.52
C ASP A 101 -0.46 3.64 -11.23
N ASP A 102 0.67 4.07 -11.81
CA ASP A 102 1.64 3.18 -12.45
C ASP A 102 2.25 2.23 -11.40
N PHE A 103 2.72 2.78 -10.27
CA PHE A 103 3.27 1.97 -9.19
C PHE A 103 2.25 1.02 -8.57
N ILE A 104 1.00 1.43 -8.39
CA ILE A 104 -0.06 0.52 -7.93
C ILE A 104 -0.24 -0.63 -8.92
N SER A 105 -0.36 -0.32 -10.22
CA SER A 105 -0.57 -1.32 -11.27
C SER A 105 0.58 -2.32 -11.36
N ASP A 106 1.82 -1.82 -11.38
CA ASP A 106 3.02 -2.65 -11.52
C ASP A 106 3.25 -3.52 -10.29
N CYS A 107 3.03 -2.95 -9.10
CA CYS A 107 3.10 -3.71 -7.87
C CYS A 107 2.03 -4.80 -7.80
N ALA A 108 0.81 -4.51 -8.27
CA ALA A 108 -0.30 -5.44 -8.25
C ALA A 108 -0.09 -6.60 -9.23
N ARG A 109 0.39 -6.34 -10.46
CA ARG A 109 0.70 -7.39 -11.44
C ARG A 109 1.78 -8.36 -10.97
N ALA A 110 2.74 -7.87 -10.20
CA ALA A 110 3.86 -8.67 -9.70
C ALA A 110 3.58 -9.37 -8.36
N ALA A 111 2.42 -9.18 -7.75
CA ALA A 111 2.07 -9.75 -6.45
C ALA A 111 1.24 -11.04 -6.61
N ASP A 112 1.56 -12.04 -5.79
CA ASP A 112 0.76 -13.27 -5.70
C ASP A 112 -0.49 -13.08 -4.82
N LEU A 113 -0.47 -12.07 -3.95
CA LEU A 113 -1.58 -11.70 -3.07
C LEU A 113 -1.67 -10.18 -2.92
N VAL A 114 -2.84 -9.61 -3.18
CA VAL A 114 -3.11 -8.17 -2.99
C VAL A 114 -4.11 -7.97 -1.85
N ILE A 115 -3.68 -7.23 -0.83
CA ILE A 115 -4.46 -6.89 0.37
C ILE A 115 -4.87 -5.42 0.35
N ALA A 116 -6.17 -5.16 0.25
CA ALA A 116 -6.76 -3.87 0.54
C ALA A 116 -6.75 -3.60 2.06
N ALA A 117 -6.31 -2.40 2.46
CA ALA A 117 -6.02 -2.08 3.86
C ALA A 117 -6.09 -0.56 4.21
N TRP A 118 -6.85 0.23 3.45
CA TRP A 118 -6.85 1.70 3.54
C TRP A 118 -7.77 2.33 4.61
N GLY A 119 -8.62 1.55 5.28
CA GLY A 119 -9.52 2.09 6.32
C GLY A 119 -10.62 2.99 5.79
N ASN A 120 -11.30 3.71 6.69
CA ASN A 120 -12.53 4.48 6.37
C ASN A 120 -12.33 5.62 5.36
N HIS A 121 -11.11 6.15 5.25
CA HIS A 121 -10.84 7.33 4.44
C HIS A 121 -10.58 7.04 2.95
N GLY A 122 -10.68 5.77 2.52
CA GLY A 122 -10.48 5.39 1.11
C GLY A 122 -11.42 6.09 0.12
N ARG A 123 -12.67 6.38 0.54
CA ARG A 123 -13.69 7.05 -0.29
C ARG A 123 -13.37 8.49 -0.64
N HIS A 124 -12.36 9.09 -0.03
CA HIS A 124 -12.00 10.46 -0.36
C HIS A 124 -11.69 10.55 -1.87
N ARG A 125 -12.42 11.42 -2.59
CA ARG A 125 -12.35 11.54 -4.06
C ARG A 125 -12.61 10.23 -4.81
N GLU A 126 -13.39 9.32 -4.23
CA GLU A 126 -13.72 7.99 -4.79
C GLU A 126 -12.47 7.17 -5.14
N ARG A 127 -11.38 7.43 -4.40
CA ARG A 127 -10.07 6.91 -4.77
C ARG A 127 -9.98 5.39 -4.62
N ASP A 128 -10.63 4.85 -3.60
CA ASP A 128 -10.82 3.41 -3.45
C ASP A 128 -11.51 2.78 -4.67
N ALA A 129 -12.62 3.34 -5.14
CA ALA A 129 -13.34 2.84 -6.30
C ALA A 129 -12.49 2.89 -7.59
N GLN A 130 -11.73 3.96 -7.81
CA GLN A 130 -10.81 4.09 -8.94
C GLN A 130 -9.71 3.01 -8.92
N VAL A 131 -9.08 2.79 -7.76
CA VAL A 131 -8.03 1.76 -7.62
C VAL A 131 -8.63 0.37 -7.77
N LEU A 132 -9.80 0.11 -7.22
CA LEU A 132 -10.48 -1.19 -7.41
C LEU A 132 -10.88 -1.44 -8.86
N ALA A 133 -11.36 -0.42 -9.58
CA ALA A 133 -11.66 -0.53 -11.00
C ALA A 133 -10.40 -0.84 -11.82
N MET A 134 -9.28 -0.18 -11.49
CA MET A 134 -7.98 -0.46 -12.09
C MET A 134 -7.54 -1.90 -11.83
N LEU A 135 -7.55 -2.36 -10.57
CA LEU A 135 -7.16 -3.74 -10.22
C LEU A 135 -8.07 -4.78 -10.89
N ARG A 136 -9.37 -4.49 -11.01
CA ARG A 136 -10.32 -5.34 -11.77
C ARG A 136 -9.97 -5.41 -13.25
N ALA A 137 -9.65 -4.28 -13.89
CA ALA A 137 -9.23 -4.26 -15.29
C ALA A 137 -7.92 -5.05 -15.52
N LEU A 138 -7.07 -5.13 -14.51
CA LEU A 138 -5.86 -5.96 -14.50
C LEU A 138 -6.12 -7.43 -14.16
N HIS A 139 -7.36 -7.83 -13.93
CA HIS A 139 -7.74 -9.18 -13.48
C HIS A 139 -7.04 -9.60 -12.18
N VAL A 140 -6.72 -8.64 -11.31
CA VAL A 140 -6.07 -8.89 -10.02
C VAL A 140 -7.14 -9.11 -8.94
N PRO A 141 -7.22 -10.31 -8.33
CA PRO A 141 -8.11 -10.54 -7.19
C PRO A 141 -7.65 -9.73 -5.98
N VAL A 142 -8.60 -9.05 -5.33
CA VAL A 142 -8.32 -8.22 -4.15
C VAL A 142 -8.89 -8.91 -2.91
N PHE A 143 -8.06 -9.01 -1.88
CA PHE A 143 -8.42 -9.55 -0.58
C PHE A 143 -8.38 -8.44 0.47
N CYS A 144 -8.97 -8.68 1.63
CA CYS A 144 -8.74 -7.85 2.80
C CYS A 144 -8.67 -8.72 4.06
N LEU A 145 -8.09 -8.17 5.12
CA LEU A 145 -8.02 -8.87 6.39
C LEU A 145 -9.39 -8.93 7.08
N GLN A 146 -10.07 -7.80 7.14
CA GLN A 146 -11.41 -7.61 7.68
C GLN A 146 -12.02 -6.38 7.03
N THR A 147 -13.34 -6.28 7.04
CA THR A 147 -14.04 -5.02 6.78
C THR A 147 -14.44 -4.35 8.08
N ASN A 148 -14.63 -3.03 8.03
CA ASN A 148 -15.27 -2.29 9.12
C ASN A 148 -16.76 -2.09 8.83
N ASN A 149 -17.48 -1.46 9.77
CA ASN A 149 -18.93 -1.23 9.65
C ASN A 149 -19.33 -0.38 8.43
N SER A 150 -18.41 0.39 7.84
CA SER A 150 -18.67 1.16 6.61
C SER A 150 -18.46 0.34 5.33
N GLY A 151 -18.09 -0.93 5.45
CA GLY A 151 -17.75 -1.83 4.35
C GLY A 151 -16.30 -1.68 3.85
N GLN A 152 -15.51 -0.79 4.45
CA GLN A 152 -14.15 -0.52 4.01
C GLN A 152 -13.14 -1.53 4.59
N PRO A 153 -12.03 -1.81 3.89
CA PRO A 153 -11.00 -2.71 4.38
C PRO A 153 -10.33 -2.11 5.63
N ARG A 154 -10.32 -2.88 6.72
CA ARG A 154 -9.82 -2.43 8.01
C ARG A 154 -8.30 -2.24 7.97
N HIS A 155 -7.84 -1.14 8.58
CA HIS A 155 -6.42 -0.85 8.67
C HIS A 155 -5.67 -1.92 9.49
N PRO A 156 -4.46 -2.39 9.08
CA PRO A 156 -3.81 -3.57 9.66
C PRO A 156 -3.50 -3.46 11.16
N LEU A 157 -3.25 -2.23 11.65
CA LEU A 157 -3.00 -1.97 13.08
C LEU A 157 -4.13 -2.46 13.99
N TYR A 158 -5.36 -2.54 13.49
CA TYR A 158 -6.54 -2.91 14.28
C TYR A 158 -7.01 -4.34 14.03
N VAL A 159 -6.19 -5.16 13.37
CA VAL A 159 -6.52 -6.56 13.07
C VAL A 159 -5.58 -7.48 13.84
N ARG A 160 -6.10 -8.58 14.41
CA ARG A 160 -5.31 -9.63 15.08
C ARG A 160 -4.41 -10.37 14.08
N SER A 161 -3.24 -10.84 14.51
CA SER A 161 -2.25 -11.47 13.62
C SER A 161 -2.72 -12.81 13.07
N SER A 162 -3.57 -13.53 13.80
CA SER A 162 -4.12 -14.83 13.38
C SER A 162 -5.16 -14.76 12.25
N VAL A 163 -5.53 -13.56 11.79
CA VAL A 163 -6.51 -13.39 10.72
C VAL A 163 -5.90 -13.77 9.38
N SER A 164 -6.56 -14.67 8.67
CA SER A 164 -6.27 -14.97 7.26
C SER A 164 -7.06 -14.03 6.35
N PRO A 165 -6.49 -13.60 5.21
CA PRO A 165 -7.15 -12.71 4.28
C PRO A 165 -8.30 -13.43 3.56
N GLY A 166 -9.42 -12.73 3.37
CA GLY A 166 -10.58 -13.20 2.60
C GLY A 166 -10.85 -12.29 1.40
N PRO A 167 -11.62 -12.75 0.39
CA PRO A 167 -11.97 -11.93 -0.76
C PRO A 167 -12.58 -10.59 -0.33
N PHE A 168 -12.12 -9.50 -0.93
CA PHE A 168 -12.71 -8.19 -0.72
C PHE A 168 -13.73 -7.90 -1.81
N VAL A 169 -15.00 -7.96 -1.43
CA VAL A 169 -16.12 -7.67 -2.33
C VAL A 169 -16.74 -6.34 -1.89
N VAL A 170 -16.79 -5.38 -2.80
CA VAL A 170 -17.61 -4.18 -2.62
C VAL A 170 -19.04 -4.56 -2.96
N LEU A 171 -19.90 -4.55 -1.94
CA LEU A 171 -21.35 -4.73 -2.09
C LEU A 171 -21.99 -3.51 -2.76
#